data_AF-X1EUG4-F1
#
_entry.id   AF-X1EUG4-F1
#
_cell.length_a   1.000
_cell.length_b   1.000
_cell.length_c   1.000
_cell.angle_alpha   90.00
_cell.angle_beta   90.00
_cell.angle_gamma   90.00
#
_symmetry.space_group_name_H-M   'P 1'
#
loop_
_entity.id
_entity.type
_entity.pdbx_description
1 polymer ?
#
loop_
_entity_poly.entity_id
_entity_poly.type
_entity_poly.pdbx_seq_one_letter_code
_entity_poly.pdbx_strand_id
1 'polypeptide(L)'
;NEQFTFEFCDHITSFLLHLINIPDNNFQKYVNDIVPKSVKNQYILNYLFEKGLITKRDNGTIKCSQFGKLIIRLYLYPVSGVLIRYKLENAAMETFQDLAKEAYEVLKAELKVRNYRLLQPILEWCDEEPLDDIIERHNIMTGDLYTTRDNLERIITFIGIIAIHLSESDLDLQEDMIKIAEMAETLKIRIHYGISEELFDLVIRLDNVARVRARILYNAGFHTATQVKKQNPYVLNRKTGLGINLCKKIIKGK
;
A
#
# COMPACT_ATOMS: atom_id res chain seq x y z
N ASN A 1 0.94 -28.95 -4.70
CA ASN A 1 2.35 -29.30 -4.97
C ASN A 1 3.26 -28.35 -4.21
N GLU A 2 3.40 -28.57 -2.91
CA GLU A 2 4.43 -27.89 -2.12
C GLU A 2 5.69 -28.77 -2.20
N GLN A 3 6.55 -28.48 -3.16
CA GLN A 3 7.86 -29.10 -3.22
C GLN A 3 8.75 -28.33 -2.24
N PHE A 4 9.07 -28.93 -1.09
CA PHE A 4 9.97 -28.33 -0.12
C PHE A 4 11.34 -28.09 -0.79
N THR A 5 11.79 -26.85 -0.84
CA THR A 5 13.07 -26.41 -1.45
C THR A 5 14.27 -26.64 -0.54
N PHE A 6 14.31 -27.77 0.18
CA PHE A 6 15.46 -28.13 1.01
C PHE A 6 15.63 -29.64 1.15
N GLU A 7 16.85 -30.11 0.93
CA GLU A 7 17.31 -31.42 1.36
C GLU A 7 18.07 -31.24 2.68
N PHE A 8 17.59 -31.89 3.74
CA PHE A 8 18.39 -32.01 4.96
C PHE A 8 19.66 -32.80 4.64
N CYS A 9 20.79 -32.44 5.25
CA CYS A 9 21.96 -33.29 5.16
C CYS A 9 21.63 -34.68 5.71
N ASP A 10 22.30 -35.71 5.19
CA ASP A 10 21.97 -37.12 5.46
C ASP A 10 21.87 -37.45 6.96
N HIS A 11 22.67 -36.78 7.79
CA HIS A 11 22.64 -36.93 9.24
C HIS A 11 21.33 -36.44 9.87
N ILE A 12 20.85 -35.25 9.47
CA ILE A 12 19.61 -34.67 9.99
C ILE A 12 18.41 -35.46 9.43
N THR A 13 18.44 -35.84 8.15
CA THR A 13 17.41 -36.68 7.54
C THR A 13 17.28 -38.00 8.29
N SER A 14 18.40 -38.70 8.52
CA SER A 14 18.43 -39.97 9.24
C SER A 14 17.95 -39.83 10.69
N PHE A 15 18.33 -38.73 11.36
CA PHE A 15 17.88 -38.45 12.72
C PHE A 15 16.37 -38.18 12.79
N LEU A 16 15.83 -37.33 11.90
CA LEU A 16 14.41 -37.04 11.84
C LEU A 16 13.59 -38.30 11.51
N LEU A 17 14.05 -39.12 10.55
CA LEU A 17 13.43 -40.41 10.23
C LEU A 17 13.47 -41.36 11.42
N HIS A 18 14.57 -41.39 12.17
CA HIS A 18 14.68 -42.18 13.39
C HIS A 18 13.64 -41.73 14.42
N LEU A 19 13.54 -40.42 14.70
CA LEU A 19 12.55 -39.87 15.64
C LEU A 19 11.11 -40.20 15.23
N ILE A 20 10.78 -40.08 13.95
CA ILE A 20 9.45 -40.37 13.41
C ILE A 20 9.10 -41.86 13.53
N ASN A 21 10.09 -42.75 13.46
CA ASN A 21 9.87 -44.21 13.51
C ASN A 21 9.82 -44.82 14.92
N ILE A 22 10.00 -44.04 16.00
CA ILE A 22 9.93 -44.56 17.37
C ILE A 22 8.46 -44.87 17.76
N PRO A 23 8.11 -46.12 18.08
CA PRO A 23 6.72 -46.54 18.29
C PRO A 23 6.18 -46.25 19.71
N ASP A 24 6.52 -45.10 20.29
CA ASP A 24 6.01 -44.64 21.59
C ASP A 24 5.00 -43.51 21.39
N ASN A 25 3.74 -43.73 21.78
CA ASN A 25 2.65 -42.78 21.62
C ASN A 25 2.86 -41.46 22.36
N ASN A 26 3.50 -41.48 23.54
CA ASN A 26 3.82 -40.27 24.28
C ASN A 26 4.94 -39.49 23.58
N PHE A 27 5.94 -40.19 23.07
CA PHE A 27 7.04 -39.59 22.30
C PHE A 27 6.54 -38.97 20.99
N GLN A 28 5.70 -39.69 20.24
CA GLN A 28 5.12 -39.23 18.99
C GLN A 28 4.30 -37.95 19.13
N LYS A 29 3.65 -37.74 20.28
CA LYS A 29 2.98 -36.47 20.59
C LYS A 29 3.94 -35.28 20.57
N TYR A 30 5.14 -35.43 21.13
CA TYR A 30 6.17 -34.39 21.13
C TYR A 30 6.81 -34.22 19.75
N VAL A 31 7.09 -35.32 19.05
CA VAL A 31 7.63 -35.27 17.68
C VAL A 31 6.70 -34.50 16.75
N ASN A 32 5.40 -34.83 16.77
CA ASN A 32 4.39 -34.17 15.96
C ASN A 32 4.15 -32.70 16.33
N ASP A 33 4.47 -32.29 17.56
CA ASP A 33 4.36 -30.89 17.97
C ASP A 33 5.64 -30.08 17.66
N ILE A 34 6.82 -30.66 17.89
CA ILE A 34 8.11 -29.95 17.88
C ILE A 34 8.76 -29.96 16.49
N VAL A 35 8.74 -31.09 15.78
CA VAL A 35 9.45 -31.22 14.50
C VAL A 35 8.84 -30.28 13.45
N PRO A 36 7.51 -30.23 13.24
CA PRO A 36 6.92 -29.29 12.29
C PRO A 36 7.23 -27.83 12.61
N LYS A 37 7.20 -27.45 13.90
CA LYS A 37 7.56 -26.09 14.34
C LYS A 37 9.03 -25.78 14.11
N SER A 38 9.92 -26.72 14.39
CA SER A 38 11.38 -26.58 14.22
C SER A 38 11.77 -26.42 12.75
N VAL A 39 11.19 -27.24 11.88
CA VAL A 39 11.40 -27.14 10.43
C VAL A 39 10.82 -25.83 9.87
N LYS A 40 9.62 -25.43 10.33
CA LYS A 40 9.00 -24.14 9.96
C LYS A 40 9.83 -22.93 10.42
N ASN A 41 10.44 -22.98 11.60
CA ASN A 41 11.26 -21.90 12.13
C ASN A 41 12.57 -21.71 11.35
N GLN A 42 13.21 -22.80 10.92
CA GLN A 42 14.41 -22.73 10.07
C GLN A 42 14.09 -22.14 8.69
N TYR A 43 12.93 -22.49 8.11
CA TYR A 43 12.43 -21.89 6.87
C TYR A 43 12.26 -20.36 7.00
N ILE A 44 11.69 -19.89 8.11
CA ILE A 44 11.49 -18.46 8.35
C ILE A 44 12.84 -17.73 8.43
N LEU A 45 13.80 -18.22 9.20
CA LEU A 45 15.11 -17.57 9.31
C LEU A 45 15.85 -17.56 7.97
N ASN A 46 15.86 -18.66 7.24
CA ASN A 46 16.48 -18.74 5.92
C ASN A 46 15.85 -17.73 4.97
N TYR A 47 14.52 -17.65 4.92
CA TYR A 47 13.80 -16.66 4.13
C TYR A 47 14.20 -15.23 4.52
N LEU A 48 14.24 -14.91 5.82
CA LEU A 48 14.60 -13.57 6.30
C LEU A 48 16.05 -13.21 5.96
N PHE A 49 16.98 -14.16 5.99
CA PHE A 49 18.36 -13.96 5.55
C PHE A 49 18.44 -13.77 4.03
N GLU A 50 17.88 -14.71 3.26
CA GLU A 50 17.90 -14.69 1.79
C GLU A 50 17.28 -13.41 1.23
N LYS A 51 16.18 -12.94 1.84
CA LYS A 51 15.51 -11.70 1.41
C LYS A 51 16.10 -10.45 2.07
N GLY A 52 17.18 -10.55 2.85
CA GLY A 52 17.91 -9.40 3.38
C GLY A 52 17.18 -8.62 4.47
N LEU A 53 16.26 -9.26 5.20
CA LEU A 53 15.54 -8.68 6.35
C LEU A 53 16.37 -8.79 7.64
N ILE A 54 17.21 -9.80 7.74
CA ILE A 54 18.18 -9.99 8.82
C ILE A 54 19.57 -10.30 8.23
N THR A 55 20.62 -9.98 8.98
CA THR A 55 22.01 -10.23 8.60
C THR A 55 22.77 -10.88 9.76
N LYS A 56 23.82 -11.64 9.42
CA LYS A 56 24.69 -12.29 10.39
C LYS A 56 25.95 -11.43 10.56
N ARG A 57 26.35 -11.17 11.81
CA ARG A 57 27.61 -10.49 12.13
C ARG A 57 28.76 -11.50 12.13
N ASP A 58 29.99 -10.99 12.06
CA ASP A 58 31.22 -11.81 12.07
C ASP A 58 31.34 -12.70 13.32
N ASN A 59 30.83 -12.22 14.46
CA ASN A 59 30.78 -12.96 15.72
C ASN A 59 29.65 -14.00 15.82
N GLY A 60 28.94 -14.27 14.71
CA GLY A 60 27.85 -15.23 14.63
C GLY A 60 26.48 -14.72 15.10
N THR A 61 26.38 -13.52 15.68
CA THR A 61 25.10 -12.96 16.14
C THR A 61 24.22 -12.46 15.00
N ILE A 62 22.91 -12.58 15.16
CA ILE A 62 21.91 -12.15 14.17
C ILE A 62 21.47 -10.71 14.48
N LYS A 63 21.36 -9.86 13.46
CA LYS A 63 20.86 -8.49 13.57
C LYS A 63 19.80 -8.22 12.50
N CYS A 64 18.82 -7.38 12.81
CA CYS A 64 17.87 -6.88 11.82
C CYS A 64 18.56 -5.88 10.88
N SER A 65 18.34 -6.02 9.56
CA SER A 65 18.84 -5.09 8.55
C SER A 65 18.09 -3.75 8.61
N GLN A 66 18.55 -2.71 7.89
CA GLN A 66 17.79 -1.45 7.84
C GLN A 66 16.44 -1.64 7.17
N PHE A 67 16.39 -2.41 6.08
CA PHE A 67 15.16 -2.80 5.44
C PHE A 67 14.25 -3.61 6.38
N GLY A 68 14.77 -4.60 7.09
CA GLY A 68 14.00 -5.36 8.07
C GLY A 68 13.41 -4.49 9.19
N LYS A 69 14.18 -3.53 9.71
CA LYS A 69 13.68 -2.54 10.69
C LYS A 69 12.59 -1.66 10.10
N LEU A 70 12.71 -1.27 8.83
CA LEU A 70 11.66 -0.53 8.14
C LEU A 70 10.37 -1.34 8.07
N ILE A 71 10.43 -2.60 7.63
CA ILE A 71 9.26 -3.50 7.56
C ILE A 71 8.55 -3.62 8.92
N ILE A 72 9.32 -3.76 10.02
CA ILE A 72 8.76 -3.79 11.37
C ILE A 72 8.08 -2.48 11.74
N ARG A 73 8.72 -1.32 11.47
CA ARG A 73 8.14 0.00 11.77
C ARG A 73 6.85 0.27 11.01
N LEU A 74 6.73 -0.26 9.78
CA LEU A 74 5.54 -0.15 8.96
C LEU A 74 4.42 -1.11 9.36
N TYR A 75 4.65 -2.01 10.32
CA TYR A 75 3.74 -3.10 10.66
C TYR A 75 3.33 -3.92 9.42
N LEU A 76 4.27 -4.06 8.47
CA LEU A 76 4.06 -4.75 7.21
C LEU A 76 4.54 -6.21 7.33
N TYR A 77 3.81 -7.14 6.71
CA TYR A 77 4.28 -8.52 6.63
C TYR A 77 5.58 -8.61 5.82
N PRO A 78 6.56 -9.42 6.25
CA PRO A 78 7.83 -9.62 5.53
C PRO A 78 7.66 -9.92 4.05
N VAL A 79 6.72 -10.79 3.70
CA VAL A 79 6.46 -11.19 2.31
C VAL A 79 5.97 -10.01 1.47
N SER A 80 5.05 -9.19 2.00
CA SER A 80 4.57 -7.98 1.32
C SER A 80 5.67 -6.95 1.13
N GLY A 81 6.49 -6.72 2.16
CA GLY A 81 7.63 -5.80 2.09
C GLY A 81 8.64 -6.21 1.02
N VAL A 82 9.01 -7.49 1.01
CA VAL A 82 9.93 -8.06 0.00
C VAL A 82 9.33 -7.99 -1.40
N LEU A 83 8.03 -8.24 -1.56
CA LEU A 83 7.35 -8.09 -2.85
C LEU A 83 7.36 -6.65 -3.34
N ILE A 84 7.11 -5.67 -2.47
CA ILE A 84 7.17 -4.25 -2.82
C ILE A 84 8.60 -3.88 -3.25
N ARG A 85 9.62 -4.28 -2.50
CA ARG A 85 11.02 -4.04 -2.87
C ARG A 85 11.35 -4.64 -4.23
N TYR A 86 10.98 -5.90 -4.45
CA TYR A 86 11.18 -6.58 -5.72
C TYR A 86 10.50 -5.82 -6.88
N LYS A 87 9.27 -5.36 -6.71
CA LYS A 87 8.56 -4.57 -7.73
C LYS A 87 9.27 -3.24 -8.01
N LEU A 88 9.73 -2.53 -6.98
CA LEU A 88 10.48 -1.28 -7.15
C LEU A 88 11.80 -1.49 -7.90
N GLU A 89 12.51 -2.59 -7.64
CA GLU A 89 13.78 -2.91 -8.29
C GLU A 89 13.62 -3.41 -9.74
N ASN A 90 12.46 -3.94 -10.13
CA ASN A 90 12.31 -4.68 -11.39
C ASN A 90 11.17 -4.21 -12.30
N ALA A 91 10.17 -3.47 -11.79
CA ALA A 91 9.05 -3.00 -12.60
C ALA A 91 9.26 -1.53 -13.01
N ALA A 92 9.00 -1.23 -14.28
CA ALA A 92 8.92 0.15 -14.74
C ALA A 92 7.58 0.76 -14.25
N MET A 93 7.66 1.69 -13.29
CA MET A 93 6.50 2.42 -12.77
C MET A 93 6.58 3.89 -13.20
N GLU A 94 6.28 4.15 -14.48
CA GLU A 94 6.42 5.48 -15.08
C GLU A 94 5.15 6.33 -14.94
N THR A 95 3.99 5.69 -14.80
CA THR A 95 2.70 6.38 -14.69
C THR A 95 1.95 6.02 -13.40
N PHE A 96 0.94 6.84 -13.04
CA PHE A 96 0.05 6.52 -11.93
C PHE A 96 -0.70 5.19 -12.14
N GLN A 97 -1.00 4.83 -13.38
CA GLN A 97 -1.66 3.57 -13.71
C GLN A 97 -0.74 2.38 -13.45
N ASP A 98 0.54 2.49 -13.79
CA ASP A 98 1.54 1.45 -13.51
C ASP A 98 1.70 1.26 -12.00
N LEU A 99 1.89 2.37 -11.26
CA LEU A 99 2.00 2.33 -9.81
C LEU A 99 0.76 1.73 -9.14
N ALA A 100 -0.45 2.13 -9.57
CA ALA A 100 -1.71 1.59 -9.06
C ALA A 100 -1.83 0.08 -9.34
N LYS A 101 -1.43 -0.36 -10.53
CA LYS A 101 -1.45 -1.77 -10.92
C LYS A 101 -0.48 -2.59 -10.07
N GLU A 102 0.74 -2.11 -9.88
CA GLU A 102 1.75 -2.79 -9.07
C GLU A 102 1.35 -2.86 -7.59
N ALA A 103 0.73 -1.80 -7.06
CA ALA A 103 0.11 -1.82 -5.73
C ALA A 103 -1.05 -2.84 -5.64
N TYR A 104 -1.86 -2.95 -6.69
CA TYR A 104 -2.96 -3.91 -6.75
C TYR A 104 -2.49 -5.36 -6.76
N GLU A 105 -1.36 -5.66 -7.42
CA GLU A 105 -0.73 -6.97 -7.36
C GLU A 105 -0.33 -7.36 -5.94
N VAL A 106 0.17 -6.40 -5.14
CA VAL A 106 0.48 -6.64 -3.73
C VAL A 106 -0.79 -6.95 -2.93
N LEU A 107 -1.90 -6.25 -3.17
CA LEU A 107 -3.19 -6.58 -2.54
C LEU A 107 -3.68 -7.98 -2.87
N LYS A 108 -3.51 -8.40 -4.12
CA LYS A 108 -3.87 -9.75 -4.57
C LYS A 108 -2.98 -10.79 -3.90
N ALA A 109 -1.68 -10.54 -3.78
CA ALA A 109 -0.75 -11.40 -3.04
C ALA A 109 -1.08 -11.47 -1.54
N GLU A 110 -1.58 -10.39 -0.95
CA GLU A 110 -2.09 -10.36 0.43
C GLU A 110 -3.50 -10.97 0.58
N LEU A 111 -4.09 -11.49 -0.48
CA LEU A 111 -5.44 -12.05 -0.52
C LEU A 111 -6.53 -11.05 -0.09
N LYS A 112 -6.26 -9.74 -0.21
CA LYS A 112 -7.23 -8.67 0.06
C LYS A 112 -8.24 -8.51 -1.07
N VAL A 113 -7.86 -8.90 -2.28
CA VAL A 113 -8.71 -8.91 -3.47
C VAL A 113 -8.55 -10.24 -4.20
N ARG A 114 -9.61 -10.68 -4.90
CA ARG A 114 -9.63 -11.97 -5.62
C ARG A 114 -9.25 -11.84 -7.10
N ASN A 115 -9.57 -10.71 -7.70
CA ASN A 115 -9.39 -10.43 -9.13
C ASN A 115 -9.25 -8.91 -9.32
N TYR A 116 -9.10 -8.45 -10.57
CA TYR A 116 -8.87 -7.03 -10.91
C TYR A 116 -10.13 -6.19 -11.07
N ARG A 117 -11.32 -6.73 -10.73
CA ARG A 117 -12.59 -6.07 -11.01
C ARG A 117 -12.69 -4.66 -10.42
N LEU A 118 -12.00 -4.40 -9.31
CA LEU A 118 -12.06 -3.11 -8.61
C LEU A 118 -10.92 -2.15 -8.99
N LEU A 119 -9.95 -2.55 -9.81
CA LEU A 119 -8.85 -1.66 -10.21
C LEU A 119 -9.37 -0.51 -11.07
N GLN A 120 -10.08 -0.81 -12.16
CA GLN A 120 -10.61 0.19 -13.08
C GLN A 120 -11.61 1.16 -12.40
N PRO A 121 -12.59 0.70 -11.59
CA PRO A 121 -13.45 1.59 -10.79
C PRO A 121 -12.68 2.58 -9.89
N ILE A 122 -11.56 2.15 -9.30
CA ILE A 122 -10.74 3.02 -8.44
C ILE A 122 -10.00 4.07 -9.28
N LEU A 123 -9.53 3.72 -10.48
CA LEU A 123 -8.92 4.69 -11.40
C LEU A 123 -9.95 5.74 -11.85
N GLU A 124 -11.16 5.32 -12.22
CA GLU A 124 -12.27 6.23 -12.54
C GLU A 124 -12.61 7.16 -11.37
N TRP A 125 -12.59 6.65 -10.14
CA TRP A 125 -12.76 7.46 -8.93
C TRP A 125 -11.66 8.55 -8.79
N CYS A 126 -10.41 8.23 -9.12
CA CYS A 126 -9.30 9.19 -9.13
C CYS A 126 -9.39 10.22 -10.26
N ASP A 127 -10.16 9.91 -11.32
CA ASP A 127 -10.46 10.80 -12.44
C ASP A 127 -11.79 11.55 -12.24
N GLU A 128 -12.30 11.55 -11.01
CA GLU A 128 -13.49 12.30 -10.54
C GLU A 128 -14.84 11.85 -11.09
N GLU A 129 -14.90 10.69 -11.75
CA GLU A 129 -16.15 10.10 -12.24
C GLU A 129 -17.18 9.98 -11.09
N PRO A 130 -18.47 10.37 -11.31
CA PRO A 130 -19.52 10.26 -10.31
C PRO A 130 -19.60 8.87 -9.70
N LEU A 131 -19.69 8.80 -8.37
CA LEU A 131 -19.69 7.51 -7.67
C LEU A 131 -20.83 6.62 -8.16
N ASP A 132 -22.04 7.16 -8.28
CA ASP A 132 -23.21 6.42 -8.73
C ASP A 132 -23.00 5.82 -10.14
N ASP A 133 -22.40 6.58 -11.05
CA ASP A 133 -22.06 6.12 -12.40
C ASP A 133 -21.04 4.97 -12.38
N ILE A 134 -20.00 5.05 -11.54
CA ILE A 134 -19.01 3.97 -11.38
C ILE A 134 -19.68 2.70 -10.86
N ILE A 135 -20.53 2.85 -9.83
CA ILE A 135 -21.22 1.74 -9.17
C ILE A 135 -22.15 1.01 -10.16
N GLU A 136 -22.93 1.77 -10.93
CA GLU A 136 -23.84 1.23 -11.95
C GLU A 136 -23.07 0.56 -13.09
N ARG A 137 -22.08 1.26 -13.67
CA ARG A 137 -21.28 0.80 -14.82
C ARG A 137 -20.56 -0.52 -14.55
N HIS A 138 -20.02 -0.69 -13.35
CA HIS A 138 -19.24 -1.88 -12.98
C HIS A 138 -20.04 -2.92 -12.19
N ASN A 139 -21.31 -2.63 -11.86
CA ASN A 139 -22.21 -3.47 -11.07
C ASN A 139 -21.59 -3.94 -9.74
N ILE A 140 -20.94 -3.01 -9.04
CA ILE A 140 -20.22 -3.26 -7.77
C ILE A 140 -20.96 -2.62 -6.59
N MET A 141 -20.58 -2.96 -5.37
CA MET A 141 -21.11 -2.29 -4.18
C MET A 141 -20.15 -1.21 -3.70
N THR A 142 -20.71 -0.11 -3.18
CA THR A 142 -19.92 1.03 -2.66
C THR A 142 -18.96 0.62 -1.54
N GLY A 143 -19.37 -0.33 -0.68
CA GLY A 143 -18.51 -0.85 0.39
C GLY A 143 -17.27 -1.58 -0.14
N ASP A 144 -17.40 -2.34 -1.22
CA ASP A 144 -16.28 -3.08 -1.84
C ASP A 144 -15.27 -2.10 -2.46
N LEU A 145 -15.78 -1.06 -3.12
CA LEU A 145 -14.95 0.00 -3.70
C LEU A 145 -14.14 0.71 -2.61
N TYR A 146 -14.78 1.19 -1.54
CA TYR A 146 -14.08 1.91 -0.48
C TYR A 146 -13.10 1.03 0.29
N THR A 147 -13.47 -0.21 0.59
CA THR A 147 -12.56 -1.15 1.26
C THR A 147 -11.32 -1.40 0.41
N THR A 148 -11.49 -1.58 -0.90
CA THR A 148 -10.35 -1.83 -1.81
C THR A 148 -9.52 -0.58 -2.01
N ARG A 149 -10.15 0.59 -2.14
CA ARG A 149 -9.50 1.90 -2.19
C ARG A 149 -8.60 2.12 -0.97
N ASP A 150 -9.11 1.92 0.23
CA ASP A 150 -8.36 2.15 1.48
C ASP A 150 -7.17 1.19 1.61
N ASN A 151 -7.37 -0.06 1.21
CA ASN A 151 -6.28 -1.04 1.16
C ASN A 151 -5.23 -0.65 0.12
N LEU A 152 -5.64 -0.14 -1.04
CA LEU A 152 -4.73 0.29 -2.12
C LEU A 152 -3.92 1.53 -1.70
N GLU A 153 -4.58 2.52 -1.08
CA GLU A 153 -3.95 3.69 -0.48
C GLU A 153 -2.85 3.30 0.51
N ARG A 154 -3.13 2.32 1.38
CA ARG A 154 -2.15 1.77 2.34
C ARG A 154 -0.94 1.17 1.63
N ILE A 155 -1.14 0.35 0.58
CA ILE A 155 -0.03 -0.24 -0.16
C ILE A 155 0.80 0.82 -0.88
N ILE A 156 0.16 1.80 -1.53
CA ILE A 156 0.85 2.91 -2.20
C ILE A 156 1.70 3.70 -1.22
N THR A 157 1.17 3.93 0.00
CA THR A 157 1.94 4.56 1.08
C THR A 157 3.21 3.75 1.40
N PHE A 158 3.12 2.41 1.49
CA PHE A 158 4.30 1.58 1.71
C PHE A 158 5.28 1.58 0.54
N ILE A 159 4.77 1.58 -0.70
CA ILE A 159 5.62 1.71 -1.89
C ILE A 159 6.44 2.99 -1.81
N GLY A 160 5.81 4.14 -1.54
CA GLY A 160 6.51 5.42 -1.43
C GLY A 160 7.57 5.43 -0.32
N ILE A 161 7.24 4.92 0.87
CA ILE A 161 8.21 4.86 1.98
C ILE A 161 9.39 3.91 1.68
N ILE A 162 9.12 2.77 1.05
CA ILE A 162 10.19 1.81 0.69
C ILE A 162 11.04 2.38 -0.44
N ALA A 163 10.46 3.05 -1.43
CA ALA A 163 11.19 3.71 -2.50
C ALA A 163 12.18 4.75 -1.94
N ILE A 164 11.75 5.62 -1.02
CA ILE A 164 12.66 6.55 -0.33
C ILE A 164 13.81 5.80 0.36
N HIS A 165 13.51 4.72 1.09
CA HIS A 165 14.55 3.95 1.76
C HIS A 165 15.58 3.33 0.80
N LEU A 166 15.13 2.88 -0.38
CA LEU A 166 16.02 2.35 -1.41
C LEU A 166 16.86 3.45 -2.06
N SER A 167 16.28 4.65 -2.27
CA SER A 167 17.01 5.81 -2.80
C SER A 167 18.17 6.27 -1.90
N GLU A 168 18.09 6.02 -0.59
CA GLU A 168 19.16 6.31 0.36
C GLU A 168 20.28 5.26 0.35
N SER A 169 20.00 4.07 -0.20
CA SER A 169 20.86 2.89 -0.11
C SER A 169 21.57 2.56 -1.42
N ASP A 170 20.99 2.94 -2.56
CA ASP A 170 21.48 2.65 -3.91
C ASP A 170 21.49 3.92 -4.78
N LEU A 171 22.68 4.37 -5.17
CA LEU A 171 22.86 5.61 -5.94
C LEU A 171 22.41 5.48 -7.39
N ASP A 172 22.47 4.28 -7.97
CA ASP A 172 22.13 4.07 -9.38
C ASP A 172 20.61 4.11 -9.60
N LEU A 173 19.83 3.79 -8.55
CA LEU A 173 18.37 3.80 -8.56
C LEU A 173 17.77 5.07 -7.94
N GLN A 174 18.59 6.00 -7.46
CA GLN A 174 18.15 7.11 -6.63
C GLN A 174 17.09 7.99 -7.32
N GLU A 175 17.33 8.37 -8.58
CA GLU A 175 16.43 9.28 -9.31
C GLU A 175 15.05 8.64 -9.54
N ASP A 176 15.01 7.37 -9.97
CA ASP A 176 13.76 6.66 -10.24
C ASP A 176 12.97 6.39 -8.96
N MET A 177 13.67 6.01 -7.87
CA MET A 177 13.02 5.80 -6.58
C MET A 177 12.40 7.09 -6.00
N ILE A 178 13.06 8.24 -6.17
CA ILE A 178 12.51 9.53 -5.76
C ILE A 178 11.25 9.85 -6.57
N LYS A 179 11.29 9.68 -7.90
CA LYS A 179 10.11 9.89 -8.76
C LYS A 179 8.94 9.00 -8.35
N ILE A 180 9.19 7.71 -8.11
CA ILE A 180 8.14 6.78 -7.67
C ILE A 180 7.58 7.19 -6.31
N ALA A 181 8.42 7.66 -5.38
CA ALA A 181 7.96 8.14 -4.08
C ALA A 181 7.07 9.39 -4.19
N GLU A 182 7.43 10.36 -5.02
CA GLU A 182 6.61 11.53 -5.31
C GLU A 182 5.29 11.15 -5.96
N MET A 183 5.32 10.25 -6.95
CA MET A 183 4.10 9.72 -7.58
C MET A 183 3.21 8.99 -6.58
N ALA A 184 3.78 8.22 -5.65
CA ALA A 184 3.04 7.53 -4.61
C ALA A 184 2.35 8.50 -3.66
N GLU A 185 3.01 9.58 -3.26
CA GLU A 185 2.42 10.61 -2.40
C GLU A 185 1.25 11.31 -3.09
N THR A 186 1.41 11.66 -4.36
CA THR A 186 0.35 12.26 -5.17
C THR A 186 -0.82 11.28 -5.36
N LEU A 187 -0.55 10.04 -5.79
CA LEU A 187 -1.58 9.03 -6.03
C LEU A 187 -2.36 8.67 -4.76
N LYS A 188 -1.69 8.63 -3.60
CA LYS A 188 -2.33 8.43 -2.30
C LYS A 188 -3.44 9.48 -2.07
N ILE A 189 -3.16 10.75 -2.32
CA ILE A 189 -4.14 11.85 -2.16
C ILE A 189 -5.27 11.69 -3.17
N ARG A 190 -4.95 11.39 -4.45
CA ARG A 190 -5.94 11.19 -5.50
C ARG A 190 -6.92 10.07 -5.15
N ILE A 191 -6.41 8.93 -4.67
CA ILE A 191 -7.19 7.77 -4.25
C ILE A 191 -8.06 8.11 -3.04
N HIS A 192 -7.47 8.73 -2.00
CA HIS A 192 -8.18 9.01 -0.76
C HIS A 192 -9.43 9.88 -1.00
N TYR A 193 -9.27 10.98 -1.74
CA TYR A 193 -10.32 11.99 -1.93
C TYR A 193 -11.12 11.82 -3.24
N GLY A 194 -10.63 11.04 -4.20
CA GLY A 194 -11.24 10.90 -5.52
C GLY A 194 -11.17 12.18 -6.33
N ILE A 195 -9.97 12.73 -6.43
CA ILE A 195 -9.71 14.02 -7.08
C ILE A 195 -8.43 13.98 -7.93
N SER A 196 -8.40 14.82 -8.95
CA SER A 196 -7.17 15.21 -9.64
C SER A 196 -6.33 16.20 -8.83
N GLU A 197 -5.06 16.33 -9.21
CA GLU A 197 -4.05 17.12 -8.50
C GLU A 197 -4.42 18.60 -8.34
N GLU A 198 -5.08 19.16 -9.35
CA GLU A 198 -5.49 20.57 -9.36
C GLU A 198 -6.50 20.93 -8.26
N LEU A 199 -7.17 19.94 -7.66
CA LEU A 199 -8.11 20.14 -6.56
C LEU A 199 -7.49 19.97 -5.18
N PHE A 200 -6.22 19.55 -5.07
CA PHE A 200 -5.58 19.25 -3.79
C PHE A 200 -5.66 20.42 -2.81
N ASP A 201 -5.32 21.64 -3.26
CA ASP A 201 -5.31 22.81 -2.39
C ASP A 201 -6.71 23.12 -1.83
N LEU A 202 -7.75 22.96 -2.65
CA LEU A 202 -9.13 23.20 -2.26
C LEU A 202 -9.63 22.15 -1.27
N VAL A 203 -9.39 20.86 -1.52
CA VAL A 203 -9.91 19.77 -0.68
C VAL A 203 -9.15 19.65 0.63
N ILE A 204 -7.83 19.77 0.61
CA ILE A 204 -7.00 19.56 1.81
C ILE A 204 -7.10 20.75 2.78
N ARG A 205 -7.29 21.98 2.28
CA ARG A 205 -7.24 23.20 3.11
C ARG A 205 -8.59 23.83 3.44
N LEU A 206 -9.69 23.39 2.84
CA LEU A 206 -11.02 23.93 3.10
C LEU A 206 -11.93 22.90 3.78
N ASP A 207 -12.44 23.25 4.95
CA ASP A 207 -13.47 22.45 5.61
C ASP A 207 -14.77 22.47 4.80
N ASN A 208 -15.49 21.34 4.80
CA ASN A 208 -16.74 21.15 4.07
C ASN A 208 -16.60 21.18 2.53
N VAL A 209 -15.39 21.02 2.00
CA VAL A 209 -15.13 20.91 0.56
C VAL A 209 -14.59 19.52 0.23
N ALA A 210 -15.45 18.66 -0.31
CA ALA A 210 -15.07 17.37 -0.89
C ALA A 210 -15.04 17.48 -2.43
N ARG A 211 -14.71 16.38 -3.14
CA ARG A 211 -14.55 16.33 -4.61
C ARG A 211 -15.54 17.16 -5.42
N VAL A 212 -16.85 16.95 -5.23
CA VAL A 212 -17.90 17.65 -5.99
C VAL A 212 -17.85 19.17 -5.77
N ARG A 213 -17.68 19.62 -4.52
CA ARG A 213 -17.63 21.05 -4.19
C ARG A 213 -16.33 21.69 -4.65
N ALA A 214 -15.22 20.97 -4.55
CA ALA A 214 -13.93 21.42 -5.07
C ALA A 214 -14.00 21.65 -6.57
N ARG A 215 -14.58 20.71 -7.32
CA ARG A 215 -14.78 20.84 -8.78
C ARG A 215 -15.67 22.04 -9.13
N ILE A 216 -16.75 22.28 -8.39
CA ILE A 216 -17.60 23.47 -8.56
C ILE A 216 -16.80 24.77 -8.33
N LEU A 217 -15.99 24.83 -7.27
CA LEU A 217 -15.16 25.98 -6.96
C LEU A 217 -14.12 26.24 -8.04
N TYR A 218 -13.44 25.17 -8.48
CA TYR A 218 -12.41 25.22 -9.51
C TYR A 218 -12.98 25.73 -10.84
N ASN A 219 -14.12 25.17 -11.28
CA ASN A 219 -14.81 25.60 -12.50
C ASN A 219 -15.32 27.05 -12.42
N ALA A 220 -15.57 27.57 -11.21
CA ALA A 220 -15.92 28.97 -10.98
C ALA A 220 -14.69 29.92 -10.94
N GLY A 221 -13.48 29.41 -11.22
CA GLY A 221 -12.22 30.16 -11.26
C GLY A 221 -11.51 30.28 -9.93
N PHE A 222 -11.86 29.45 -8.93
CA PHE A 222 -11.17 29.40 -7.64
C PHE A 222 -10.30 28.15 -7.56
N HIS A 223 -9.02 28.29 -7.87
CA HIS A 223 -8.05 27.20 -7.92
C HIS A 223 -7.30 26.99 -6.60
N THR A 224 -7.44 27.92 -5.64
CA THR A 224 -6.77 27.83 -4.33
C THR A 224 -7.71 28.18 -3.18
N ALA A 225 -7.48 27.57 -2.02
CA ALA A 225 -8.16 27.87 -0.77
C ALA A 225 -8.01 29.35 -0.38
N THR A 226 -6.86 29.95 -0.66
CA THR A 226 -6.60 31.38 -0.43
C THR A 226 -7.54 32.27 -1.25
N GLN A 227 -7.77 31.95 -2.52
CA GLN A 227 -8.72 32.70 -3.36
C GLN A 227 -10.15 32.60 -2.80
N VAL A 228 -10.56 31.43 -2.32
CA VAL A 228 -11.87 31.19 -1.72
C VAL A 228 -12.04 31.97 -0.41
N LYS A 229 -11.08 31.89 0.51
CA LYS A 229 -11.14 32.55 1.83
C LYS A 229 -11.18 34.07 1.76
N LYS A 230 -10.68 34.67 0.66
CA LYS A 230 -10.75 36.13 0.42
C LYS A 230 -12.11 36.60 -0.11
N GLN A 231 -12.99 35.69 -0.54
CA GLN A 231 -14.27 36.09 -1.11
C GLN A 231 -15.30 36.50 -0.06
N ASN A 232 -16.21 37.37 -0.47
CA ASN A 232 -17.45 37.57 0.27
C ASN A 232 -18.37 36.33 0.08
N PRO A 233 -18.99 35.78 1.14
CA PRO A 233 -19.87 34.61 1.03
C PRO A 233 -20.99 34.73 -0.01
N TYR A 234 -21.56 35.93 -0.20
CA TYR A 234 -22.59 36.18 -1.20
C TYR A 234 -22.04 36.15 -2.63
N VAL A 235 -20.79 36.61 -2.84
CA VAL A 235 -20.11 36.52 -4.13
C VAL A 235 -19.78 35.06 -4.45
N LEU A 236 -19.30 34.31 -3.46
CA LEU A 236 -19.01 32.89 -3.61
C LEU A 236 -20.28 32.10 -3.97
N ASN A 237 -21.38 32.33 -3.24
CA ASN A 237 -22.70 31.74 -3.52
C ASN A 237 -23.15 32.05 -4.96
N ARG A 238 -23.10 33.32 -5.38
CA ARG A 238 -23.52 33.73 -6.74
C ARG A 238 -22.68 33.08 -7.84
N LYS A 239 -21.36 32.94 -7.65
CA LYS A 239 -20.47 32.36 -8.66
C LYS A 239 -20.53 30.83 -8.74
N THR A 240 -20.80 30.17 -7.61
CA THR A 240 -20.68 28.70 -7.50
C THR A 240 -22.02 27.98 -7.42
N GLY A 241 -23.12 28.69 -7.14
CA GLY A 241 -24.42 28.09 -6.83
C GLY A 241 -24.48 27.37 -5.48
N LEU A 242 -23.38 27.31 -4.71
CA LEU A 242 -23.35 26.69 -3.39
C LEU A 242 -24.17 27.50 -2.38
N GLY A 243 -24.94 26.85 -1.51
CA GLY A 243 -25.79 27.54 -0.54
C GLY A 243 -25.04 28.51 0.38
N ILE A 244 -25.65 29.67 0.69
CA ILE A 244 -24.99 30.78 1.40
C ILE A 244 -24.40 30.38 2.77
N ASN A 245 -25.09 29.52 3.52
CA ASN A 245 -24.61 29.04 4.82
C ASN A 245 -23.38 28.14 4.67
N LEU A 246 -23.32 27.34 3.60
CA LEU A 246 -22.14 26.54 3.27
C LEU A 246 -20.97 27.45 2.87
N CYS A 247 -21.20 28.46 2.02
CA CYS A 247 -20.17 29.44 1.66
C CYS A 247 -19.57 30.13 2.90
N LYS A 248 -20.41 30.54 3.85
CA LYS A 248 -19.96 31.12 5.13
C LYS A 248 -19.06 30.15 5.91
N LYS A 249 -19.44 28.86 5.99
CA LYS A 249 -18.64 27.82 6.67
C LYS A 249 -17.30 27.56 5.96
N ILE A 250 -17.30 27.46 4.63
CA ILE A 250 -16.09 27.24 3.83
C ILE A 250 -15.09 28.38 4.03
N ILE A 251 -15.55 29.64 3.99
CA ILE A 251 -14.69 30.83 4.14
C ILE A 251 -14.14 30.94 5.56
N LYS A 252 -14.99 30.70 6.58
CA LYS A 252 -14.58 30.81 7.98
C LYS A 252 -13.52 29.77 8.35
N GLY A 253 -13.61 28.55 7.80
CA GLY A 253 -12.80 27.42 8.25
C GLY A 253 -13.06 27.05 9.70
N LYS A 254 -12.33 26.07 10.23
CA LYS A 254 -12.14 25.87 11.68
C LYS A 254 -11.45 27.07 12.32
#